data_AF-A0A974S8T7-F1
#
_entry.id   AF-A0A974S8T7-F1
#
_cell.length_a   1.000
_cell.length_b   1.000
_cell.length_c   1.000
_cell.angle_alpha   90.00
_cell.angle_beta   90.00
_cell.angle_gamma   90.00
#
_symmetry.space_group_name_H-M   'P 1'
#
loop_
_entity.id
_entity.type
_entity.pdbx_description
1 polymer ?
#
loop_
_entity_poly.entity_id
_entity_poly.type
_entity_poly.pdbx_seq_one_letter_code
_entity_poly.pdbx_strand_id
1 'polypeptide(L)'
;MTLGGAAACAQTSSSACTVAAFEAPARINASSLRSLAWAPFRRDEIGWETYAPLIQRELGTLCAPDTSRFSQLLAGFQKRFRLKGTGEMDADTFNIFKGVWQERRPFVMVNQHGFCPPAPDPTTLTIAAPAESYGGKTIPLRPGALDAYRRMAAAAKRVPAIAADSRNLTLFSGFRDPDADAARCVTDGNCDGVVRATCSPHRTGLALDLYVGRRPGSSRTPAPIPTACS
;
A
#
# COMPACT_ATOMS: atom_id res chain seq x y z
N MET A 1 -10.44 -41.45 -15.32
CA MET A 1 -11.56 -40.58 -15.75
C MET A 1 -11.55 -39.34 -14.90
N THR A 2 -11.27 -38.21 -15.53
CA THR A 2 -11.14 -36.85 -15.01
C THR A 2 -12.52 -36.23 -14.81
N LEU A 3 -12.72 -35.48 -13.72
CA LEU A 3 -13.61 -34.31 -13.72
C LEU A 3 -12.92 -33.19 -12.93
N GLY A 4 -12.38 -32.25 -13.69
CA GLY A 4 -11.82 -31.00 -13.18
C GLY A 4 -12.93 -29.98 -12.94
N GLY A 5 -12.93 -29.38 -11.75
CA GLY A 5 -13.66 -28.15 -11.48
C GLY A 5 -12.80 -26.96 -11.88
N ALA A 6 -12.99 -26.45 -13.10
CA ALA A 6 -12.41 -25.20 -13.53
C ALA A 6 -13.02 -24.06 -12.70
N ALA A 7 -12.19 -23.34 -11.95
CA ALA A 7 -12.54 -22.05 -11.37
C ALA A 7 -12.85 -21.08 -12.51
N ALA A 8 -14.13 -20.72 -12.65
CA ALA A 8 -14.53 -19.67 -13.58
C ALA A 8 -13.95 -18.33 -13.11
N CYS A 9 -12.89 -17.86 -13.76
CA CYS A 9 -12.56 -16.44 -13.75
C CYS A 9 -13.76 -15.71 -14.37
N ALA A 10 -14.49 -14.95 -13.56
CA ALA A 10 -15.57 -14.08 -14.02
C ALA A 10 -15.01 -13.07 -15.03
N GLN A 11 -15.20 -13.37 -16.31
CA GLN A 11 -15.09 -12.38 -17.38
C GLN A 11 -16.33 -11.49 -17.25
N THR A 12 -16.20 -10.37 -16.55
CA THR A 12 -17.21 -9.31 -16.56
C THR A 12 -17.48 -8.95 -18.02
N SER A 13 -18.68 -9.23 -18.50
CA SER A 13 -19.05 -9.04 -19.90
C SER A 13 -18.76 -7.59 -20.31
N SER A 14 -18.06 -7.39 -21.44
CA SER A 14 -17.63 -6.07 -21.94
C SER A 14 -18.74 -5.01 -21.91
N SER A 15 -19.99 -5.40 -22.19
CA SER A 15 -21.17 -4.53 -22.15
C SER A 15 -21.47 -3.94 -20.76
N ALA A 16 -21.14 -4.64 -19.67
CA ALA A 16 -21.37 -4.15 -18.31
C ALA A 16 -20.43 -2.99 -17.91
N CYS A 17 -19.33 -2.82 -18.65
CA CYS A 17 -18.36 -1.75 -18.42
C CYS A 17 -18.49 -0.59 -19.42
N THR A 18 -19.52 -0.59 -20.26
CA THR A 18 -19.74 0.45 -21.28
C THR A 18 -20.94 1.34 -20.93
N VAL A 19 -20.74 2.65 -21.00
CA VAL A 19 -21.75 3.70 -20.81
C VAL A 19 -21.47 4.83 -21.80
N ALA A 20 -22.27 4.94 -22.87
CA ALA A 20 -21.99 5.83 -24.00
C ALA A 20 -21.66 7.29 -23.62
N ALA A 21 -22.35 7.86 -22.61
CA ALA A 21 -22.14 9.24 -22.17
C ALA A 21 -20.75 9.51 -21.56
N PHE A 22 -20.00 8.47 -21.17
CA PHE A 22 -18.71 8.59 -20.47
C PHE A 22 -17.52 8.06 -21.28
N GLU A 23 -17.70 7.84 -22.58
CA GLU A 23 -16.62 7.38 -23.48
C GLU A 23 -15.45 8.37 -23.60
N ALA A 24 -15.72 9.68 -23.59
CA ALA A 24 -14.66 10.68 -23.66
C ALA A 24 -13.79 10.71 -22.38
N PRO A 25 -14.37 10.81 -21.16
CA PRO A 25 -13.62 10.66 -19.92
C PRO A 25 -12.85 9.34 -19.80
N ALA A 26 -13.40 8.24 -20.31
CA ALA A 26 -12.72 6.94 -20.31
C ALA A 26 -11.41 6.98 -21.10
N ARG A 27 -11.41 7.62 -22.27
CA ARG A 27 -10.18 7.82 -23.08
C ARG A 27 -9.15 8.71 -22.38
N ILE A 28 -9.60 9.72 -21.64
CA ILE A 28 -8.71 10.59 -20.84
C ILE A 28 -8.09 9.81 -19.68
N ASN A 29 -8.88 8.95 -19.03
CA ASN A 29 -8.34 8.06 -18.00
C ASN A 29 -7.34 7.06 -18.58
N ALA A 30 -7.63 6.48 -19.74
CA ALA A 30 -6.72 5.57 -20.43
C ALA A 30 -5.37 6.24 -20.76
N SER A 31 -5.40 7.47 -21.29
CA SER A 31 -4.18 8.20 -21.65
C SER A 31 -3.37 8.62 -20.42
N SER A 32 -4.04 9.08 -19.36
CA SER A 32 -3.41 9.58 -18.13
C SER A 32 -2.91 8.47 -17.20
N LEU A 33 -3.43 7.25 -17.32
CA LEU A 33 -3.18 6.12 -16.40
C LEU A 33 -1.69 5.89 -16.12
N ARG A 34 -0.83 6.04 -17.13
CA ARG A 34 0.62 5.83 -17.05
C ARG A 34 1.44 7.08 -17.36
N SER A 35 0.80 8.25 -17.55
CA SER A 35 1.46 9.45 -18.06
C SER A 35 1.19 10.72 -17.26
N LEU A 36 0.19 10.72 -16.38
CA LEU A 36 -0.15 11.89 -15.56
C LEU A 36 1.04 12.33 -14.70
N ALA A 37 1.61 13.50 -14.98
CA ALA A 37 2.62 14.11 -14.13
C ALA A 37 1.95 14.84 -12.96
N TRP A 38 2.31 14.46 -11.74
CA TRP A 38 1.67 14.93 -10.52
C TRP A 38 2.52 14.63 -9.28
N ALA A 39 2.12 15.16 -8.11
CA ALA A 39 2.85 14.97 -6.86
C ALA A 39 1.93 14.70 -5.65
N PRO A 40 1.16 13.59 -5.63
CA PRO A 40 0.13 13.35 -4.63
C PRO A 40 0.65 13.26 -3.19
N PHE A 41 1.94 12.92 -3.03
CA PHE A 41 2.64 12.82 -1.75
C PHE A 41 3.82 13.79 -1.61
N ARG A 42 3.77 14.94 -2.31
CA ARG A 42 4.86 15.95 -2.35
C ARG A 42 6.16 15.43 -2.97
N ARG A 43 6.07 14.36 -3.75
CA ARG A 43 7.14 13.83 -4.60
C ARG A 43 6.55 13.60 -5.98
N ASP A 44 7.34 13.92 -6.99
CA ASP A 44 6.92 13.74 -8.37
C ASP A 44 6.71 12.26 -8.66
N GLU A 45 5.56 11.98 -9.24
CA GLU A 45 5.11 10.68 -9.70
C GLU A 45 4.61 10.80 -11.14
N ILE A 46 4.57 9.68 -11.86
CA ILE A 46 4.04 9.59 -13.22
C ILE A 46 2.98 8.50 -13.26
N GLY A 47 1.80 8.86 -13.78
CA GLY A 47 0.65 7.98 -13.85
C GLY A 47 0.04 7.67 -12.49
N TRP A 48 -1.08 6.98 -12.52
CA TRP A 48 -1.87 6.63 -11.35
C TRP A 48 -2.28 5.16 -11.31
N GLU A 49 -1.76 4.34 -12.24
CA GLU A 49 -2.05 2.91 -12.36
C GLU A 49 -1.89 2.14 -11.04
N THR A 50 -0.84 2.42 -10.26
CA THR A 50 -0.60 1.78 -8.96
C THR A 50 -1.78 1.93 -7.99
N TYR A 51 -2.58 2.99 -8.15
CA TYR A 51 -3.73 3.29 -7.30
C TYR A 51 -5.06 2.76 -7.86
N ALA A 52 -5.10 2.34 -9.12
CA ALA A 52 -6.33 1.94 -9.80
C ALA A 52 -7.10 0.83 -9.06
N PRO A 53 -6.48 -0.25 -8.56
CA PRO A 53 -7.21 -1.29 -7.82
C PRO A 53 -7.90 -0.76 -6.55
N LEU A 54 -7.26 0.21 -5.89
CA LEU A 54 -7.79 0.82 -4.68
C LEU A 54 -8.96 1.76 -5.01
N ILE A 55 -8.85 2.55 -6.08
CA ILE A 55 -9.92 3.40 -6.59
C ILE A 55 -11.12 2.55 -7.02
N GLN A 56 -10.90 1.47 -7.79
CA GLN A 56 -11.93 0.53 -8.20
C GLN A 56 -12.71 -0.03 -7.00
N ARG A 57 -12.02 -0.38 -5.92
CA ARG A 57 -12.65 -0.81 -4.66
C ARG A 57 -13.50 0.29 -4.04
N GLU A 58 -13.04 1.54 -4.02
CA GLU A 58 -13.81 2.68 -3.48
C GLU A 58 -15.05 3.01 -4.32
N LEU A 59 -14.96 2.79 -5.62
CA LEU A 59 -16.08 2.98 -6.55
C LEU A 59 -17.03 1.77 -6.59
N GLY A 60 -16.64 0.64 -5.98
CA GLY A 60 -17.41 -0.60 -5.99
C GLY A 60 -17.52 -1.25 -7.37
N THR A 61 -16.43 -1.23 -8.15
CA THR A 61 -16.42 -1.77 -9.52
C THR A 61 -15.20 -2.64 -9.81
N LEU A 62 -15.35 -3.57 -10.75
CA LEU A 62 -14.24 -4.31 -11.37
C LEU A 62 -13.87 -3.76 -12.75
N CYS A 63 -14.63 -2.80 -13.27
CA CYS A 63 -14.35 -2.20 -14.58
C CYS A 63 -13.04 -1.40 -14.54
N ALA A 64 -12.21 -1.58 -15.57
CA ALA A 64 -10.89 -0.98 -15.66
C ALA A 64 -10.96 0.56 -15.83
N PRO A 65 -9.89 1.30 -15.44
CA PRO A 65 -9.77 2.75 -15.61
C PRO A 65 -10.15 3.33 -16.96
N ASP A 66 -9.89 2.58 -18.03
CA ASP A 66 -10.10 2.95 -19.43
C ASP A 66 -11.54 2.70 -19.92
N THR A 67 -12.45 2.32 -19.02
CA THR A 67 -13.84 2.02 -19.35
C THR A 67 -14.78 3.17 -18.97
N SER A 68 -15.83 3.37 -19.76
CA SER A 68 -16.81 4.43 -19.52
C SER A 68 -17.67 4.20 -18.29
N ARG A 69 -17.86 2.95 -17.85
CA ARG A 69 -18.48 2.66 -16.54
C ARG A 69 -17.62 3.10 -15.37
N PHE A 70 -16.29 2.93 -15.44
CA PHE A 70 -15.40 3.46 -14.40
C PHE A 70 -15.52 4.98 -14.30
N SER A 71 -15.47 5.68 -15.43
CA SER A 71 -15.63 7.14 -15.47
C SER A 71 -16.99 7.61 -14.95
N GLN A 72 -18.07 6.89 -15.25
CA GLN A 72 -19.40 7.21 -14.69
C GLN A 72 -19.40 7.14 -13.16
N LEU A 73 -18.83 6.08 -12.59
CA LEU A 73 -18.77 5.89 -11.14
C LEU A 73 -17.85 6.92 -10.48
N LEU A 74 -16.73 7.25 -11.13
CA LEU A 74 -15.82 8.29 -10.68
C LEU A 74 -16.51 9.67 -10.67
N ALA A 75 -17.32 9.98 -11.70
CA ALA A 75 -18.12 11.20 -11.74
C ALA A 75 -19.14 11.27 -10.59
N GLY A 76 -19.75 10.12 -10.25
CA GLY A 76 -20.64 10.02 -9.08
C GLY A 76 -19.90 10.25 -7.76
N PHE A 77 -18.71 9.66 -7.61
CA PHE A 77 -17.83 9.88 -6.46
C PHE A 77 -17.46 11.37 -6.32
N GLN A 78 -16.99 12.00 -7.40
CA GLN A 78 -16.64 13.41 -7.44
C GLN A 78 -17.80 14.29 -6.97
N LYS A 79 -19.01 14.08 -7.50
CA LYS A 79 -20.21 14.81 -7.08
C LYS A 79 -20.53 14.64 -5.60
N ARG A 80 -20.41 13.41 -5.08
CA ARG A 80 -20.63 13.12 -3.64
C ARG A 80 -19.67 13.90 -2.74
N PHE A 81 -18.45 14.15 -3.20
CA PHE A 81 -17.43 14.94 -2.49
C PHE A 81 -17.38 16.41 -2.95
N ARG A 82 -18.44 16.92 -3.59
CA ARG A 82 -18.58 18.31 -4.03
C ARG A 82 -17.52 18.77 -5.05
N LEU A 83 -16.93 17.84 -5.77
CA LEU A 83 -16.11 18.11 -6.95
C LEU A 83 -16.98 18.12 -8.21
N LYS A 84 -16.44 18.68 -9.31
CA LYS A 84 -17.06 18.57 -10.63
C LYS A 84 -17.05 17.10 -11.06
N GLY A 85 -18.22 16.53 -11.36
CA GLY A 85 -18.34 15.14 -11.80
C GLY A 85 -17.94 14.94 -13.26
N THR A 86 -16.65 15.10 -13.58
CA THR A 86 -16.08 14.92 -14.92
C THR A 86 -15.94 13.45 -15.29
N GLY A 87 -15.73 12.57 -14.31
CA GLY A 87 -15.40 11.16 -14.55
C GLY A 87 -13.95 10.94 -15.01
N GLU A 88 -13.14 11.99 -14.92
CA GLU A 88 -11.71 11.99 -15.22
C GLU A 88 -10.92 11.94 -13.91
N MET A 89 -9.83 11.18 -13.90
CA MET A 89 -8.93 11.11 -12.76
C MET A 89 -7.99 12.32 -12.75
N ASP A 90 -8.08 13.14 -11.71
CA ASP A 90 -7.23 14.32 -11.51
C ASP A 90 -6.66 14.37 -10.08
N ALA A 91 -5.79 15.35 -9.83
CA ALA A 91 -5.11 15.52 -8.54
C ALA A 91 -6.09 15.82 -7.39
N ASP A 92 -7.14 16.61 -7.63
CA ASP A 92 -8.13 16.97 -6.61
C ASP A 92 -8.96 15.75 -6.21
N THR A 93 -9.40 14.96 -7.19
CA THR A 93 -10.11 13.70 -6.96
C THR A 93 -9.22 12.70 -6.20
N PHE A 94 -7.93 12.62 -6.56
CA PHE A 94 -6.98 11.78 -5.82
C PHE A 94 -6.79 12.23 -4.37
N ASN A 95 -6.72 13.53 -4.12
CA ASN A 95 -6.58 14.05 -2.77
C ASN A 95 -7.75 13.63 -1.87
N ILE A 96 -8.97 13.58 -2.41
CA ILE A 96 -10.13 13.03 -1.69
C ILE A 96 -9.96 11.53 -1.41
N PHE A 97 -9.60 10.73 -2.41
CA PHE A 97 -9.34 9.30 -2.20
C PHE A 97 -8.27 9.05 -1.13
N LYS A 98 -7.16 9.79 -1.21
CA LYS A 98 -6.09 9.76 -0.22
C LYS A 98 -6.63 10.05 1.18
N GLY A 99 -7.45 11.09 1.34
CA GLY A 99 -8.10 11.40 2.62
C GLY A 99 -8.93 10.23 3.15
N VAL A 100 -9.85 9.71 2.32
CA VAL A 100 -10.70 8.55 2.66
C VAL A 100 -9.87 7.34 3.09
N TRP A 101 -8.77 7.04 2.39
CA TRP A 101 -7.91 5.92 2.73
C TRP A 101 -7.14 6.13 4.03
N GLN A 102 -6.69 7.35 4.29
CA GLN A 102 -6.01 7.69 5.55
C GLN A 102 -6.96 7.61 6.73
N GLU A 103 -8.19 8.11 6.59
CA GLU A 103 -9.20 8.09 7.65
C GLU A 103 -9.63 6.67 8.04
N ARG A 104 -9.56 5.71 7.11
CA ARG A 104 -9.81 4.30 7.40
C ARG A 104 -8.71 3.62 8.21
N ARG A 105 -7.60 4.31 8.50
CA ARG A 105 -6.52 3.79 9.34
C ARG A 105 -6.77 4.27 10.77
N PRO A 106 -7.19 3.40 11.72
CA PRO A 106 -7.52 3.83 13.07
C PRO A 106 -6.40 4.61 13.75
N PHE A 107 -5.14 4.21 13.51
CA PHE A 107 -3.97 4.92 14.02
C PHE A 107 -3.90 6.38 13.56
N VAL A 108 -4.24 6.67 12.29
CA VAL A 108 -4.21 8.04 11.76
C VAL A 108 -5.26 8.88 12.47
N MET A 109 -6.49 8.36 12.63
CA MET A 109 -7.57 9.09 13.28
C MET A 109 -7.27 9.44 14.73
N VAL A 110 -6.76 8.48 15.51
CA VAL A 110 -6.44 8.77 16.92
C VAL A 110 -5.21 9.68 17.05
N ASN A 111 -4.21 9.53 16.19
CA ASN A 111 -3.02 10.37 16.21
C ASN A 111 -3.32 11.83 15.83
N GLN A 112 -4.26 12.07 14.90
CA GLN A 112 -4.73 13.42 14.56
C GLN A 112 -5.34 14.17 15.77
N HIS A 113 -5.85 13.45 16.76
CA HIS A 113 -6.35 14.02 18.02
C HIS A 113 -5.29 14.08 19.13
N GLY A 114 -4.01 13.93 18.80
CA GLY A 114 -2.90 13.95 19.76
C GLY A 114 -2.79 12.68 20.61
N PHE A 115 -3.58 11.64 20.33
CA PHE A 115 -3.54 10.39 21.08
C PHE A 115 -2.54 9.41 20.49
N CYS A 116 -1.67 8.87 21.34
CA CYS A 116 -0.76 7.80 20.97
C CYS A 116 -1.18 6.48 21.63
N PRO A 117 -1.62 5.46 20.87
CA PRO A 117 -2.06 4.20 21.45
C PRO A 117 -0.97 3.53 22.30
N PRO A 118 -1.33 2.91 23.43
CA PRO A 118 -0.38 2.12 24.21
C PRO A 118 0.17 0.97 23.37
N ALA A 119 1.41 0.58 23.64
CA ALA A 119 1.97 -0.63 23.06
C ALA A 119 1.28 -1.86 23.66
N PRO A 120 1.11 -2.96 22.89
CA PRO A 120 0.69 -4.23 23.45
C PRO A 120 1.76 -4.78 24.38
N ASP A 121 1.36 -5.68 25.29
CA ASP A 121 2.31 -6.50 26.04
C ASP A 121 3.17 -7.33 25.06
N PRO A 122 4.52 -7.25 25.12
CA PRO A 122 5.40 -8.00 24.22
C PRO A 122 5.17 -9.52 24.24
N THR A 123 4.69 -10.08 25.35
CA THR A 123 4.36 -11.51 25.47
C THR A 123 3.17 -11.95 24.62
N THR A 124 2.34 -10.99 24.17
CA THR A 124 1.18 -11.24 23.30
C THR A 124 1.53 -11.19 21.81
N LEU A 125 2.78 -10.86 21.48
CA LEU A 125 3.25 -10.77 20.10
C LEU A 125 3.66 -12.14 19.57
N THR A 126 3.44 -12.36 18.27
CA THR A 126 3.89 -13.53 17.54
C THR A 126 5.06 -13.16 16.65
N ILE A 127 6.12 -13.96 16.70
CA ILE A 127 7.29 -13.80 15.85
C ILE A 127 7.00 -14.41 14.48
N ALA A 128 7.19 -13.62 13.41
CA ALA A 128 7.12 -14.12 12.04
C ALA A 128 8.18 -15.21 11.79
N ALA A 129 7.86 -16.20 10.97
CA ALA A 129 8.82 -17.25 10.65
C ALA A 129 10.04 -16.65 9.93
N PRO A 130 11.26 -17.23 10.09
CA PRO A 130 12.46 -16.68 9.45
C PRO A 130 12.34 -16.49 7.93
N ALA A 131 11.62 -17.38 7.25
CA ALA A 131 11.36 -17.29 5.81
C ALA A 131 10.37 -16.16 5.41
N GLU A 132 9.60 -15.64 6.36
CA GLU A 132 8.70 -14.49 6.17
C GLU A 132 9.46 -13.16 6.35
N SER A 133 10.64 -13.19 6.96
CA SER A 133 11.43 -12.01 7.31
C SER A 133 12.58 -11.74 6.33
N TYR A 134 12.72 -10.48 5.93
CA TYR A 134 13.82 -10.04 5.08
C TYR A 134 15.15 -10.21 5.82
N GLY A 135 16.00 -11.12 5.33
CA GLY A 135 17.29 -11.44 5.95
C GLY A 135 17.18 -12.21 7.27
N GLY A 136 16.06 -12.89 7.52
CA GLY A 136 15.89 -13.73 8.72
C GLY A 136 15.72 -12.95 10.03
N LYS A 137 15.41 -11.65 9.97
CA LYS A 137 15.19 -10.80 11.14
C LYS A 137 14.05 -11.33 12.02
N THR A 138 14.21 -11.23 13.33
CA THR A 138 13.11 -11.43 14.28
C THR A 138 12.13 -10.27 14.17
N ILE A 139 10.93 -10.53 13.64
CA ILE A 139 9.90 -9.51 13.42
C ILE A 139 8.64 -9.90 14.20
N PRO A 140 8.41 -9.28 15.38
CA PRO A 140 7.19 -9.49 16.13
C PRO A 140 6.03 -8.65 15.57
N LEU A 141 4.84 -9.24 15.56
CA LEU A 141 3.58 -8.60 15.18
C LEU A 141 2.46 -9.11 16.08
N ARG A 142 1.36 -8.36 16.20
CA ARG A 142 0.14 -8.90 16.81
C ARG A 142 -0.38 -10.06 15.93
N PRO A 143 -0.93 -11.15 16.51
CA PRO A 143 -1.36 -12.34 15.76
C PRO A 143 -2.24 -12.01 14.54
N GLY A 144 -3.28 -11.18 14.73
CA GLY A 144 -4.19 -10.80 13.65
C GLY A 144 -3.53 -10.01 12.52
N ALA A 145 -2.48 -9.23 12.80
CA ALA A 145 -1.71 -8.52 11.78
C ALA A 145 -0.82 -9.47 10.98
N LEU A 146 -0.18 -10.44 11.64
CA LEU A 146 0.62 -11.47 10.99
C LEU A 146 -0.25 -12.38 10.10
N ASP A 147 -1.45 -12.73 10.55
CA ASP A 147 -2.40 -13.51 9.74
C ASP A 147 -2.92 -12.74 8.53
N ALA A 148 -3.21 -11.44 8.70
CA ALA A 148 -3.59 -10.58 7.59
C ALA A 148 -2.47 -10.45 6.55
N TYR A 149 -1.23 -10.28 7.02
CA TYR A 149 -0.02 -10.29 6.19
C TYR A 149 0.08 -11.59 5.37
N ARG A 150 -0.06 -12.76 6.02
CA ARG A 150 0.02 -14.06 5.35
C ARG A 150 -1.02 -14.22 4.25
N ARG A 151 -2.28 -13.85 4.52
CA ARG A 151 -3.36 -13.89 3.52
C ARG A 151 -3.07 -12.97 2.34
N MET A 152 -2.62 -11.74 2.62
CA MET A 152 -2.27 -10.77 1.58
C MET A 152 -1.08 -11.27 0.73
N ALA A 153 -0.01 -11.73 1.37
CA ALA A 153 1.18 -12.24 0.68
C ALA A 153 0.85 -13.47 -0.19
N ALA A 154 0.05 -14.41 0.33
CA ALA A 154 -0.41 -15.57 -0.43
C ALA A 154 -1.28 -15.18 -1.64
N ALA A 155 -2.19 -14.22 -1.48
CA ALA A 155 -3.03 -13.73 -2.57
C ALA A 155 -2.19 -13.02 -3.64
N ALA A 156 -1.27 -12.15 -3.25
CA ALA A 156 -0.40 -11.41 -4.17
C ALA A 156 0.56 -12.33 -4.93
N LYS A 157 1.11 -13.37 -4.28
CA LYS A 157 1.98 -14.37 -4.90
C LYS A 157 1.26 -15.29 -5.91
N ARG A 158 -0.04 -15.13 -6.14
CA ARG A 158 -0.72 -15.73 -7.31
C ARG A 158 -0.32 -15.05 -8.62
N VAL A 159 0.24 -13.84 -8.56
CA VAL A 159 0.80 -13.15 -9.73
C VAL A 159 2.23 -13.66 -9.97
N PRO A 160 2.53 -14.30 -11.12
CA PRO A 160 3.83 -14.92 -11.37
C PRO A 160 5.03 -13.98 -11.20
N ALA A 161 4.90 -12.73 -11.65
CA ALA A 161 5.95 -11.72 -11.51
C ALA A 161 6.29 -11.38 -10.05
N ILE A 162 5.31 -11.45 -9.14
CA ILE A 162 5.54 -11.24 -7.71
C ILE A 162 6.18 -12.50 -7.10
N ALA A 163 5.72 -13.69 -7.49
CA ALA A 163 6.22 -14.97 -6.97
C ALA A 163 7.66 -15.31 -7.41
N ALA A 164 8.12 -14.75 -8.53
CA ALA A 164 9.43 -15.02 -9.10
C ALA A 164 10.61 -14.64 -8.18
N ASP A 165 10.43 -13.65 -7.29
CA ASP A 165 11.42 -13.29 -6.27
C ASP A 165 10.88 -13.62 -4.88
N SER A 166 11.51 -14.56 -4.19
CA SER A 166 11.10 -15.01 -2.85
C SER A 166 11.16 -13.90 -1.80
N ARG A 167 11.96 -12.85 -2.04
CA ARG A 167 12.07 -11.68 -1.15
C ARG A 167 10.84 -10.78 -1.24
N ASN A 168 10.10 -10.81 -2.36
CA ASN A 168 8.91 -9.98 -2.51
C ASN A 168 7.91 -10.28 -1.39
N LEU A 169 7.45 -9.20 -0.77
CA LEU A 169 6.53 -9.20 0.37
C LEU A 169 7.09 -9.91 1.61
N THR A 170 8.41 -9.99 1.77
CA THR A 170 9.01 -10.32 3.08
C THR A 170 8.92 -9.11 4.00
N LEU A 171 8.77 -9.39 5.30
CA LEU A 171 8.69 -8.39 6.35
C LEU A 171 10.07 -7.75 6.52
N PHE A 172 10.16 -6.44 6.36
CA PHE A 172 11.39 -5.67 6.60
C PHE A 172 11.45 -5.16 8.05
N SER A 173 10.30 -4.77 8.61
CA SER A 173 10.15 -4.33 10.00
C SER A 173 8.71 -4.57 10.50
N GLY A 174 8.52 -4.62 11.82
CA GLY A 174 7.23 -4.88 12.49
C GLY A 174 7.13 -4.09 13.79
N PHE A 175 6.73 -4.73 14.90
CA PHE A 175 6.63 -4.06 16.21
C PHE A 175 7.96 -3.39 16.61
N ARG A 176 7.85 -2.17 17.16
CA ARG A 176 8.97 -1.42 17.76
C ARG A 176 8.58 -1.07 19.18
N ASP A 177 9.38 -1.55 20.13
CA ASP A 177 9.19 -1.26 21.55
C ASP A 177 9.40 0.24 21.81
N PRO A 178 8.43 0.96 22.41
CA PRO A 178 8.54 2.40 22.62
C PRO A 178 9.73 2.82 23.47
N ASP A 179 10.08 2.06 24.50
CA ASP A 179 11.14 2.41 25.43
C ASP A 179 12.51 2.18 24.78
N ALA A 180 12.68 1.06 24.08
CA ALA A 180 13.87 0.81 23.28
C ALA A 180 14.02 1.83 22.14
N ASP A 181 12.91 2.21 21.48
CA ASP A 181 12.95 3.22 20.43
C ASP A 181 13.30 4.61 20.99
N ALA A 182 12.81 4.97 22.18
CA ALA A 182 13.14 6.21 22.87
C ALA A 182 14.62 6.24 23.32
N ALA A 183 15.14 5.14 23.86
CA ALA A 183 16.55 5.03 24.25
C ALA A 183 17.47 5.22 23.04
N ARG A 184 17.19 4.54 21.91
CA ARG A 184 17.95 4.71 20.67
C ARG A 184 17.85 6.11 20.08
N CYS A 185 16.70 6.75 20.24
CA CYS A 185 16.46 8.13 19.83
C CYS A 185 17.49 9.08 20.48
N VAL A 186 17.65 8.94 21.81
CA VAL A 186 18.60 9.72 22.61
C VAL A 186 20.04 9.45 22.18
N THR A 187 20.38 8.18 21.90
CA THR A 187 21.73 7.79 21.46
C THR A 187 22.06 8.31 20.05
N ASP A 188 21.15 8.16 19.10
CA ASP A 188 21.40 8.44 17.67
C ASP A 188 21.11 9.91 17.29
N GLY A 189 20.55 10.71 18.18
CA GLY A 189 20.17 12.11 17.93
C GLY A 189 19.12 12.28 16.82
N ASN A 190 18.28 11.26 16.57
CA ASN A 190 17.37 11.19 15.42
C ASN A 190 15.89 11.30 15.81
N CYS A 191 15.60 12.01 16.90
CA CYS A 191 14.25 12.20 17.44
C CYS A 191 13.36 13.12 16.59
N ASP A 192 12.07 12.82 16.60
CA ASP A 192 10.99 13.62 16.00
C ASP A 192 11.20 14.04 14.54
N GLY A 193 11.60 13.07 13.72
CA GLY A 193 11.81 13.24 12.29
C GLY A 193 11.22 12.14 11.43
N VAL A 194 11.46 12.21 10.11
CA VAL A 194 11.05 11.17 9.13
C VAL A 194 11.61 9.79 9.48
N VAL A 195 12.72 9.76 10.24
CA VAL A 195 13.42 8.54 10.65
C VAL A 195 12.79 7.90 11.89
N ARG A 196 12.32 8.70 12.86
CA ARG A 196 11.79 8.21 14.14
C ARG A 196 10.75 9.20 14.68
N ALA A 197 9.48 8.82 14.59
CA ALA A 197 8.37 9.59 15.15
C ALA A 197 8.09 9.13 16.60
N THR A 198 7.93 10.07 17.54
CA THR A 198 7.55 9.77 18.93
C THR A 198 6.29 8.89 19.04
N CYS A 199 5.35 9.06 18.11
CA CYS A 199 4.18 8.19 17.98
C CYS A 199 4.17 7.46 16.63
N SER A 200 5.00 6.42 16.50
CA SER A 200 5.03 5.57 15.30
C SER A 200 3.92 4.50 15.33
N PRO A 201 3.25 4.20 14.21
CA PRO A 201 2.31 3.08 14.11
C PRO A 201 2.92 1.72 14.49
N HIS A 202 4.23 1.55 14.31
CA HIS A 202 4.94 0.29 14.63
C HIS A 202 4.82 -0.09 16.12
N ARG A 203 4.62 0.88 17.02
CA ARG A 203 4.40 0.60 18.45
C ARG A 203 3.16 -0.24 18.74
N THR A 204 2.21 -0.31 17.80
CA THR A 204 0.97 -1.05 17.99
C THR A 204 1.10 -2.54 17.68
N GLY A 205 2.19 -2.94 17.02
CA GLY A 205 2.34 -4.29 16.44
C GLY A 205 1.35 -4.60 15.32
N LEU A 206 0.62 -3.60 14.82
CA LEU A 206 -0.31 -3.72 13.68
C LEU A 206 0.25 -3.13 12.38
N ALA A 207 1.38 -2.43 12.46
CA ALA A 207 2.07 -1.88 11.30
C ALA A 207 3.32 -2.70 10.96
N LEU A 208 3.61 -2.77 9.66
CA LEU A 208 4.71 -3.54 9.11
C LEU A 208 5.24 -2.85 7.85
N ASP A 209 6.53 -3.05 7.58
CA ASP A 209 7.16 -2.64 6.33
C ASP A 209 7.42 -3.88 5.48
N LEU A 210 7.16 -3.79 4.18
CA LEU A 210 7.38 -4.89 3.23
C LEU A 210 8.47 -4.56 2.23
N TYR A 211 9.23 -5.58 1.85
CA TYR A 211 10.07 -5.50 0.66
C TYR A 211 9.21 -5.64 -0.60
N VAL A 212 9.20 -4.63 -1.47
CA VAL A 212 8.40 -4.59 -2.71
C VAL A 212 9.27 -4.57 -3.97
N GLY A 213 10.51 -5.04 -3.87
CA GLY A 213 11.50 -4.96 -4.94
C GLY A 213 12.31 -3.67 -4.89
N ARG A 214 13.12 -3.46 -5.93
CA ARG A 214 13.94 -2.24 -6.11
C ARG A 214 13.52 -1.53 -7.38
N ARG A 215 13.55 -0.20 -7.36
CA ARG A 215 13.45 0.59 -8.60
C ARG A 215 14.70 0.32 -9.45
N PRO A 216 14.56 0.03 -10.76
CA PRO A 216 15.72 -0.09 -11.64
C PRO A 216 16.63 1.14 -11.53
N GLY A 217 17.93 0.92 -11.35
CA GLY A 217 18.94 1.98 -11.20
C GLY A 217 19.12 2.57 -9.79
N SER A 218 18.38 2.11 -8.77
CA SER A 218 18.44 2.71 -7.41
C SER A 218 19.40 2.01 -6.43
N SER A 219 20.57 1.51 -6.86
CA SER A 219 21.54 0.92 -5.92
C SER A 219 22.36 1.99 -5.20
N ARG A 220 22.07 2.24 -3.92
CA ARG A 220 23.15 2.48 -2.95
C ARG A 220 23.68 1.12 -2.55
N THR A 221 24.73 0.68 -3.22
CA THR A 221 25.60 -0.38 -2.69
C THR A 221 26.26 0.19 -1.43
N PRO A 222 26.13 -0.44 -0.24
CA PRO A 222 27.00 -0.10 0.88
C PRO A 222 28.44 -0.28 0.41
N ALA A 223 29.29 0.74 0.56
CA ALA A 223 30.71 0.60 0.28
C ALA A 223 31.25 -0.62 1.05
N PRO A 224 32.06 -1.50 0.43
CA PRO A 224 32.72 -2.55 1.17
C PRO A 224 33.54 -1.92 2.30
N ILE A 225 33.36 -2.43 3.52
CA ILE A 225 34.20 -2.08 4.67
C ILE A 225 35.62 -2.54 4.29
N PRO A 226 36.63 -1.65 4.29
CA PRO A 226 37.99 -2.08 4.03
C PRO A 226 38.42 -3.03 5.16
N THR A 227 38.65 -4.29 4.82
CA THR A 227 39.41 -5.22 5.66
C THR A 227 40.80 -4.63 5.85
N ALA A 228 41.13 -4.27 7.09
CA ALA A 228 42.51 -4.01 7.47
C ALA A 228 43.30 -5.31 7.28
N CYS A 229 44.34 -5.25 6.44
CA CYS A 229 45.34 -6.31 6.36
C CYS A 229 46.04 -6.44 7.71
N SER A 230 46.26 -7.69 8.12
CA SER A 230 47.16 -8.08 9.21
C SER A 230 48.61 -7.80 8.85
#